data_AF-A0A6A6K0M2-F1
#
_entry.id   AF-A0A6A6K0M2-F1
#
_cell.length_a   1.000
_cell.length_b   1.000
_cell.length_c   1.000
_cell.angle_alpha   90.00
_cell.angle_beta   90.00
_cell.angle_gamma   90.00
#
_symmetry.space_group_name_H-M   'P 1'
#
loop_
_entity.id
_entity.type
_entity.pdbx_description
1 polymer ?
#
loop_
_entity_poly.entity_id
_entity_poly.type
_entity_poly.pdbx_seq_one_letter_code
_entity_poly.pdbx_strand_id
1 'polypeptide(L)'
;MKKVGSTAVFGDAGARVPVTLLLLEDTFVVDVKSRDVHGYNAVVLGVRRPGRLNKPQVCALRKKGVDVDCHLFESRVDTVDGVELGGKVLVDHFFRGQFVDVAGRSIGRGFAGVMKRHNFGGLHASHGVSISHRSQGSTGSAKIPLSAEVFGVQLRRDVLRDVVAWQLAKRRAGTHKTRCISDVSGTTAKPYRQKHTGRARQGSLRSPQFRGVQWCLARE
;
A
#
# COMPACT_ATOMS: atom_id res chain seq x y z
N MET A 1 -1.83 1.02 -14.43
CA MET A 1 -3.02 1.74 -13.93
C MET A 1 -2.62 2.98 -13.15
N LYS A 2 -3.34 4.09 -13.35
CA LYS A 2 -3.14 5.37 -12.68
C LYS A 2 -4.42 5.79 -11.98
N LYS A 3 -4.33 6.21 -10.71
CA LYS A 3 -5.46 6.81 -10.02
C LYS A 3 -5.72 8.21 -10.60
N VAL A 4 -6.87 8.39 -11.25
CA VAL A 4 -7.30 9.69 -11.80
C VAL A 4 -7.89 10.55 -10.70
N GLY A 5 -8.75 9.96 -9.88
CA GLY A 5 -9.49 10.69 -8.89
C GLY A 5 -10.41 9.81 -8.08
N SER A 6 -11.29 10.46 -7.32
CA SER A 6 -12.33 9.80 -6.55
C SER A 6 -13.57 10.67 -6.65
N THR A 7 -14.70 10.06 -6.99
CA THR A 7 -16.01 10.70 -7.13
C THR A 7 -17.06 9.85 -6.43
N ALA A 8 -18.34 10.17 -6.54
CA ALA A 8 -19.43 9.34 -6.04
C ALA A 8 -20.53 9.21 -7.09
N VAL A 9 -21.09 8.02 -7.21
CA VAL A 9 -22.27 7.70 -8.02
C VAL A 9 -23.45 7.40 -7.10
N PHE A 10 -24.65 7.71 -7.55
CA PHE A 10 -25.88 7.37 -6.81
C PHE A 10 -26.46 6.09 -7.41
N GLY A 11 -26.72 5.11 -6.55
CA GLY A 11 -27.41 3.88 -6.95
C GLY A 11 -28.91 4.09 -7.08
N ASP A 12 -29.57 3.11 -7.67
CA ASP A 12 -31.01 3.16 -8.00
C ASP A 12 -31.90 3.35 -6.76
N ALA A 13 -31.45 2.87 -5.59
CA ALA A 13 -32.12 3.06 -4.29
C ALA A 13 -31.78 4.41 -3.59
N GLY A 14 -31.13 5.35 -4.29
CA GLY A 14 -30.69 6.64 -3.73
C GLY A 14 -29.44 6.57 -2.84
N ALA A 15 -28.83 5.38 -2.69
CA ALA A 15 -27.60 5.22 -1.93
C ALA A 15 -26.40 5.86 -2.65
N ARG A 16 -25.62 6.68 -1.95
CA ARG A 16 -24.39 7.29 -2.48
C ARG A 16 -23.21 6.33 -2.32
N VAL A 17 -22.51 6.06 -3.43
CA VAL A 17 -21.42 5.08 -3.56
C VAL A 17 -20.15 5.81 -4.05
N PRO A 18 -19.17 6.15 -3.19
CA PRO A 18 -17.88 6.72 -3.56
C PRO A 18 -17.01 5.75 -4.36
N VAL A 19 -16.72 6.14 -5.59
CA VAL A 19 -15.90 5.39 -6.52
C VAL A 19 -14.52 6.01 -6.70
N THR A 20 -13.50 5.17 -6.86
CA THR A 20 -12.16 5.61 -7.28
C THR A 20 -12.03 5.34 -8.77
N LEU A 21 -11.76 6.39 -9.53
CA LEU A 21 -11.53 6.29 -10.97
C LEU A 21 -10.08 5.85 -11.20
N LEU A 22 -9.92 4.65 -11.76
CA LEU A 22 -8.65 4.09 -12.16
C LEU A 22 -8.58 4.08 -13.70
N LEU A 23 -7.56 4.74 -14.25
CA LEU A 23 -7.27 4.69 -15.68
C LEU A 23 -6.29 3.55 -15.93
N LEU A 24 -6.69 2.60 -16.78
CA LEU A 24 -5.77 1.64 -17.37
C LEU A 24 -5.13 2.30 -18.59
N GLU A 25 -3.89 2.75 -18.45
CA GLU A 25 -3.07 3.18 -19.58
C GLU A 25 -2.70 1.96 -20.44
N ASP A 26 -2.32 2.19 -21.69
CA ASP A 26 -1.87 1.14 -22.62
C ASP A 26 -0.90 0.17 -21.94
N THR A 27 -1.40 -1.03 -21.65
CA THR A 27 -0.69 -2.08 -20.94
C THR A 27 -0.57 -3.28 -21.85
N PHE A 28 0.64 -3.80 -22.00
CA PHE A 28 0.97 -4.90 -22.90
C PHE A 28 1.76 -5.98 -22.18
N VAL A 29 1.62 -7.23 -22.63
CA VAL A 29 2.45 -8.33 -22.16
C VAL A 29 3.81 -8.25 -22.83
N VAL A 30 4.87 -8.07 -22.04
CA VAL A 30 6.25 -7.94 -22.53
C VAL A 30 6.95 -9.28 -22.55
N ASP A 31 6.72 -10.08 -21.52
CA ASP A 31 7.43 -11.33 -21.33
C ASP A 31 6.60 -12.28 -20.47
N VAL A 32 6.89 -13.56 -20.62
CA VAL A 32 6.23 -14.64 -19.90
C VAL A 32 7.31 -15.53 -19.31
N LYS A 33 7.34 -15.62 -17.98
CA LYS A 33 8.29 -16.44 -17.25
C LYS A 33 7.65 -17.78 -16.90
N SER A 34 8.29 -18.85 -17.35
CA SER A 34 7.93 -20.22 -17.00
C SER A 34 8.74 -20.76 -15.82
N ARG A 35 8.15 -21.73 -15.11
CA ARG A 35 8.77 -22.41 -13.98
C ARG A 35 10.06 -23.14 -14.34
N ASP A 36 10.16 -23.71 -15.54
CA ASP A 36 11.30 -24.53 -15.94
C ASP A 36 12.58 -23.71 -16.13
N VAL A 37 12.45 -22.49 -16.67
CA VAL A 37 13.59 -21.61 -16.95
C VAL A 37 13.90 -20.69 -15.77
N HIS A 38 12.86 -20.17 -15.10
CA HIS A 38 13.01 -19.12 -14.07
C HIS A 38 12.71 -19.57 -12.64
N GLY A 39 12.22 -20.81 -12.45
CA GLY A 39 11.86 -21.35 -11.14
C GLY A 39 10.46 -20.94 -10.66
N TYR A 40 9.73 -20.11 -11.40
CA TYR A 40 8.36 -19.70 -11.07
C TYR A 40 7.59 -19.17 -12.30
N ASN A 41 6.26 -19.18 -12.20
CA ASN A 41 5.36 -18.67 -13.22
C ASN A 41 5.02 -17.20 -12.97
N ALA A 42 5.24 -16.34 -13.97
CA ALA A 42 4.89 -14.93 -13.91
C ALA A 42 4.70 -14.30 -15.29
N VAL A 43 3.82 -13.29 -15.35
CA VAL A 43 3.63 -12.45 -16.53
C VAL A 43 4.27 -11.10 -16.26
N VAL A 44 5.09 -10.64 -17.21
CA VAL A 44 5.70 -9.30 -17.18
C VAL A 44 4.85 -8.37 -18.03
N LEU A 45 4.29 -7.36 -17.39
CA LEU A 45 3.46 -6.34 -18.01
C LEU A 45 4.26 -5.05 -18.20
N GLY A 46 4.12 -4.43 -19.36
CA GLY A 46 4.64 -3.11 -19.66
C GLY A 46 3.52 -2.10 -19.68
N VAL A 47 3.59 -1.08 -18.82
CA VAL A 47 2.67 0.07 -18.85
C VAL A 47 3.39 1.24 -19.48
N ARG A 48 2.81 1.81 -20.54
CA ARG A 48 3.39 2.95 -21.25
C ARG A 48 3.77 4.08 -20.30
N ARG A 49 5.00 4.58 -20.42
CA ARG A 49 5.54 5.67 -19.60
C ARG A 49 5.83 6.90 -20.46
N PRO A 50 5.41 8.10 -20.06
CA PRO A 50 5.92 9.33 -20.66
C PRO A 50 7.36 9.58 -20.19
N GLY A 51 8.31 9.65 -21.13
CA GLY A 51 9.70 10.00 -20.88
C GLY A 51 10.71 8.95 -21.33
N ARG A 52 11.98 9.32 -21.36
CA ARG A 52 13.05 8.51 -21.95
C ARG A 52 13.56 7.44 -20.99
N LEU A 53 13.71 6.21 -21.49
CA LEU A 53 14.41 5.13 -20.80
C LEU A 53 15.92 5.16 -21.07
N ASN A 54 16.70 4.51 -20.20
CA ASN A 54 18.13 4.33 -20.43
C ASN A 54 18.37 3.38 -21.61
N LYS A 55 19.45 3.58 -22.37
CA LYS A 55 19.79 2.76 -23.55
C LYS A 55 19.67 1.24 -23.32
N PRO A 56 20.16 0.65 -22.21
CA PRO A 56 20.04 -0.79 -21.98
C PRO A 56 18.58 -1.27 -21.87
N GLN A 57 17.70 -0.46 -21.28
CA GLN A 57 16.29 -0.79 -21.11
C GLN A 57 15.56 -0.77 -22.46
N VAL A 58 15.84 0.23 -23.31
CA VAL A 58 15.30 0.31 -24.67
C VAL A 58 15.73 -0.90 -25.50
N CYS A 59 17.02 -1.26 -25.45
CA CYS A 59 17.51 -2.44 -26.15
C CYS A 59 16.84 -3.73 -25.66
N ALA A 60 16.60 -3.87 -24.36
CA ALA A 60 15.92 -5.04 -23.80
C ALA A 60 14.45 -5.14 -24.24
N LEU A 61 13.72 -4.01 -24.30
CA LEU A 61 12.34 -3.97 -24.78
C LEU A 61 12.24 -4.29 -26.28
N ARG A 62 13.15 -3.72 -27.08
CA ARG A 62 13.21 -3.99 -28.53
C ARG A 62 13.50 -5.45 -28.86
N LYS A 63 14.36 -6.11 -28.08
CA LYS A 63 14.60 -7.56 -28.21
C LYS A 63 13.33 -8.39 -27.99
N LYS A 64 12.36 -7.87 -27.24
CA LYS A 64 11.07 -8.51 -26.95
C LYS A 64 9.94 -8.03 -27.87
N GLY A 65 10.26 -7.28 -28.93
CA GLY A 65 9.26 -6.79 -29.89
C GLY A 65 8.42 -5.60 -29.41
N VAL A 66 8.81 -4.96 -28.30
CA VAL A 66 8.11 -3.79 -27.76
C VAL A 66 8.91 -2.53 -28.07
N ASP A 67 8.37 -1.62 -28.87
CA ASP A 67 9.00 -0.33 -29.21
C ASP A 67 8.46 0.85 -28.37
N VAL A 68 7.59 0.58 -27.40
CA VAL A 68 7.03 1.60 -26.51
C VAL A 68 7.84 1.68 -25.22
N ASP A 69 8.28 2.88 -24.85
CA ASP A 69 8.88 3.15 -23.53
C ASP A 69 7.86 2.84 -22.42
N CYS A 70 8.18 1.88 -21.56
CA CYS A 70 7.28 1.43 -20.50
C CYS A 70 7.96 1.18 -19.15
N HIS A 71 7.14 1.24 -18.10
CA HIS A 71 7.46 0.67 -16.81
C HIS A 71 7.07 -0.80 -16.77
N LEU A 72 8.02 -1.65 -16.37
CA LEU A 72 7.82 -3.08 -16.23
C LEU A 72 7.28 -3.40 -14.83
N PHE A 73 6.24 -4.23 -14.81
CA PHE A 73 5.64 -4.82 -13.63
C PHE A 73 5.59 -6.33 -13.80
N GLU A 74 5.78 -7.06 -12.72
CA GLU A 74 5.74 -8.51 -12.75
C GLU A 74 4.61 -8.99 -11.84
N SER A 75 3.75 -9.83 -12.39
CA SER A 75 2.65 -10.46 -11.67
C SER A 75 2.85 -11.95 -11.66
N ARG A 76 2.83 -12.56 -10.47
CA ARG A 76 2.87 -14.01 -10.34
C ARG A 76 1.52 -14.59 -10.73
N VAL A 77 1.54 -15.70 -11.45
CA VAL A 77 0.36 -16.42 -11.92
C VAL A 77 0.55 -17.90 -11.64
N ASP A 78 -0.53 -18.63 -11.40
CA ASP A 78 -0.47 -20.07 -11.15
C ASP A 78 -0.19 -20.83 -12.45
N THR A 79 -0.92 -20.48 -13.51
CA THR A 79 -0.77 -21.03 -14.86
C THR A 79 -0.43 -19.93 -15.86
N VAL A 80 0.28 -20.32 -16.91
CA VAL A 80 0.81 -19.44 -17.97
C VAL A 80 0.05 -19.62 -19.28
N ASP A 81 -0.86 -20.60 -19.33
CA ASP A 81 -1.54 -21.05 -20.54
C ASP A 81 -2.48 -19.96 -21.08
N GLY A 82 -2.33 -19.63 -22.37
CA GLY A 82 -3.18 -18.65 -23.07
C GLY A 82 -2.72 -17.20 -23.00
N VAL A 83 -1.54 -16.90 -22.46
CA VAL A 83 -0.99 -15.53 -22.47
C VAL A 83 -0.13 -15.30 -23.72
N GLU A 84 -0.62 -14.48 -24.64
CA GLU A 84 0.11 -14.10 -25.85
C GLU A 84 1.09 -12.95 -25.59
N LEU A 85 2.33 -13.11 -26.08
CA LEU A 85 3.35 -12.05 -26.03
C LEU A 85 2.93 -10.88 -26.93
N GLY A 86 3.06 -9.65 -26.42
CA GLY A 86 2.62 -8.44 -27.11
C GLY A 86 1.11 -8.16 -27.02
N GLY A 87 0.33 -9.07 -26.44
CA GLY A 87 -1.10 -8.88 -26.22
C GLY A 87 -1.38 -7.64 -25.36
N LYS A 88 -2.42 -6.87 -25.74
CA LYS A 88 -2.89 -5.72 -24.95
C LYS A 88 -3.84 -6.19 -23.85
N VAL A 89 -3.64 -5.69 -22.63
CA VAL A 89 -4.53 -5.92 -21.51
C VAL A 89 -5.57 -4.81 -21.47
N LEU A 90 -6.83 -5.17 -21.69
CA LEU A 90 -7.98 -4.26 -21.67
C LEU A 90 -8.71 -4.31 -20.33
N VAL A 91 -9.56 -3.31 -20.09
CA VAL A 91 -10.40 -3.24 -18.87
C VAL A 91 -11.41 -4.40 -18.83
N ASP A 92 -11.79 -4.92 -20.00
CA ASP A 92 -12.71 -6.05 -20.17
C ASP A 92 -12.21 -7.36 -19.54
N HIS A 93 -10.92 -7.41 -19.15
CA HIS A 93 -10.39 -8.49 -18.34
C HIS A 93 -11.08 -8.61 -16.96
N PHE A 94 -11.64 -7.50 -16.44
CA PHE A 94 -12.38 -7.49 -15.19
C PHE A 94 -13.88 -7.63 -15.44
N PHE A 95 -14.54 -8.50 -14.67
CA PHE A 95 -15.99 -8.61 -14.72
C PHE A 95 -16.66 -7.78 -13.62
N ARG A 96 -17.86 -7.30 -13.91
CA ARG A 96 -18.63 -6.50 -12.98
C ARG A 96 -19.04 -7.32 -11.74
N GLY A 97 -18.85 -6.74 -10.55
CA GLY A 97 -19.14 -7.40 -9.28
C GLY A 97 -17.96 -8.21 -8.72
N GLN A 98 -16.86 -8.34 -9.48
CA GLN A 98 -15.62 -8.93 -8.98
C GLN A 98 -15.01 -8.07 -7.88
N PHE A 99 -14.52 -8.71 -6.83
CA PHE A 99 -13.63 -8.06 -5.86
C PHE A 99 -12.21 -8.00 -6.40
N VAL A 100 -11.61 -6.82 -6.37
CA VAL A 100 -10.25 -6.57 -6.88
C VAL A 100 -9.34 -6.06 -5.78
N ASP A 101 -8.13 -6.58 -5.73
CA ASP A 101 -7.07 -6.11 -4.85
C ASP A 101 -6.26 -5.01 -5.52
N VAL A 102 -6.15 -3.85 -4.85
CA VAL A 102 -5.42 -2.69 -5.38
C VAL A 102 -4.22 -2.38 -4.51
N ALA A 103 -3.03 -2.50 -5.08
CA ALA A 103 -1.77 -2.10 -4.47
C ALA A 103 -1.26 -0.78 -5.05
N GLY A 104 -0.68 0.06 -4.20
CA GLY A 104 -0.11 1.34 -4.63
C GLY A 104 0.77 1.98 -3.58
N ARG A 105 1.60 2.94 -4.00
CA ARG A 105 2.41 3.73 -3.08
C ARG A 105 1.52 4.71 -2.32
N SER A 106 1.57 4.67 -0.99
CA SER A 106 0.85 5.62 -0.15
C SER A 106 1.45 7.02 -0.22
N ILE A 107 0.65 8.04 0.08
CA ILE A 107 1.12 9.43 0.17
C ILE A 107 2.18 9.53 1.28
N GLY A 108 3.39 9.96 0.91
CA GLY A 108 4.46 10.26 1.84
C GLY A 108 4.08 11.42 2.76
N ARG A 109 4.32 11.27 4.07
CA ARG A 109 4.01 12.30 5.09
C ARG A 109 5.25 13.00 5.64
N GLY A 110 6.41 12.83 4.99
CA GLY A 110 7.71 13.29 5.46
C GLY A 110 8.17 12.58 6.74
N PHE A 111 9.10 13.20 7.48
CA PHE A 111 9.49 12.75 8.81
C PHE A 111 8.31 12.96 9.78
N ALA A 112 7.65 11.87 10.15
CA ALA A 112 6.49 11.89 11.03
C ALA A 112 6.88 11.55 12.47
N GLY A 113 6.56 12.44 13.41
CA GLY A 113 6.75 12.19 14.84
C GLY A 113 5.92 11.03 15.39
N VAL A 114 6.29 10.53 16.57
CA VAL A 114 5.79 9.28 17.17
C VAL A 114 4.28 9.20 17.31
N MET A 115 3.61 10.29 17.73
CA MET A 115 2.15 10.33 17.83
C MET A 115 1.47 10.12 16.47
N LYS A 116 2.03 10.69 15.39
CA LYS A 116 1.44 10.60 14.04
C LYS A 116 1.77 9.27 13.35
N ARG A 117 2.95 8.70 13.63
CA ARG A 117 3.45 7.47 12.99
C ARG A 117 2.96 6.20 13.68
N HIS A 118 2.87 6.22 15.01
CA HIS A 118 2.59 5.05 15.83
C HIS A 118 1.36 5.21 16.74
N ASN A 119 0.63 6.32 16.62
CA ASN A 119 -0.56 6.60 17.44
C ASN A 119 -0.28 6.64 18.96
N PHE A 120 0.91 7.07 19.36
CA PHE A 120 1.26 7.25 20.78
C PHE A 120 0.42 8.36 21.42
N GLY A 121 0.07 8.17 22.69
CA GLY A 121 -0.50 9.22 23.53
C GLY A 121 0.50 10.35 23.75
N GLY A 122 0.00 11.59 23.83
CA GLY A 122 0.80 12.73 24.26
C GLY A 122 0.81 12.82 25.79
N LEU A 123 1.78 13.54 26.34
CA LEU A 123 1.72 13.93 27.75
C LEU A 123 0.69 15.04 27.93
N HIS A 124 0.30 15.31 29.19
CA HIS A 124 -0.64 16.39 29.53
C HIS A 124 -0.24 17.72 28.89
N ALA A 125 -1.23 18.48 28.42
CA ALA A 125 -1.02 19.78 27.82
C ALA A 125 -0.73 20.88 28.88
N SER A 126 -1.25 20.70 30.09
CA SER A 126 -1.08 21.58 31.26
C SER A 126 -0.54 20.79 32.46
N HIS A 127 -0.47 21.43 33.63
CA HIS A 127 -0.02 20.81 34.90
C HIS A 127 1.48 20.42 34.92
N GLY A 128 2.36 21.35 34.56
CA GLY A 128 3.81 21.24 34.83
C GLY A 128 4.62 20.41 33.82
N VAL A 129 4.03 19.94 32.73
CA VAL A 129 4.78 19.26 31.65
C VAL A 129 5.60 20.29 30.86
N SER A 130 6.93 20.20 30.92
CA SER A 130 7.84 21.09 30.19
C SER A 130 8.35 20.45 28.89
N ILE A 131 8.01 21.05 27.73
CA ILE A 131 8.57 20.78 26.39
C ILE A 131 8.23 19.40 25.79
N SER A 132 7.80 18.43 26.61
CA SER A 132 7.70 17.01 26.23
C SER A 132 6.30 16.52 25.84
N HIS A 133 5.33 17.43 25.63
CA HIS A 133 3.92 17.09 25.34
C HIS A 133 3.71 16.07 24.21
N ARG A 134 4.59 16.07 23.22
CA ARG A 134 4.54 15.17 22.04
C ARG A 134 5.71 14.21 21.95
N SER A 135 6.46 14.07 23.05
CA SER A 135 7.58 13.13 23.13
C SER A 135 7.09 11.68 23.16
N GLN A 136 8.00 10.73 22.95
CA GLN A 136 7.68 9.31 22.99
C GLN A 136 7.57 8.73 24.41
N GLY A 137 7.85 9.55 25.43
CA GLY A 137 7.99 9.09 26.81
C GLY A 137 9.24 8.25 27.01
N SER A 138 9.21 7.36 28.02
CA SER A 138 10.31 6.44 28.29
C SER A 138 10.52 5.45 27.15
N THR A 139 11.78 5.15 26.84
CA THR A 139 12.17 4.19 25.78
C THR A 139 12.66 2.86 26.35
N GLY A 140 12.81 2.74 27.68
CA GLY A 140 13.29 1.52 28.32
C GLY A 140 13.19 1.56 29.84
N SER A 141 13.46 0.40 30.45
CA SER A 141 13.57 0.22 31.89
C SER A 141 15.02 0.26 32.35
N ALA A 142 15.24 0.52 33.64
CA ALA A 142 16.56 0.39 34.27
C ALA A 142 17.06 -1.07 34.18
N LYS A 143 18.38 -1.26 34.28
CA LYS A 143 19.00 -2.60 34.30
C LYS A 143 18.54 -3.35 35.55
N ILE A 144 17.90 -4.50 35.35
CA ILE A 144 17.52 -5.42 36.42
C ILE A 144 18.57 -6.53 36.45
N PRO A 145 19.20 -6.82 37.60
CA PRO A 145 20.08 -7.99 37.72
C PRO A 145 19.23 -9.25 37.55
N LEU A 146 19.54 -10.06 36.54
CA LEU A 146 18.90 -11.34 36.30
C LEU A 146 19.66 -12.43 37.06
N SER A 147 18.95 -13.35 37.73
CA SER A 147 19.58 -14.46 38.44
C SER A 147 20.29 -15.37 37.44
N ALA A 148 21.59 -15.58 37.66
CA ALA A 148 22.42 -16.44 36.81
C ALA A 148 21.94 -17.91 36.82
N GLU A 149 21.26 -18.34 37.88
CA GLU A 149 20.67 -19.66 37.99
C GLU A 149 19.54 -19.90 36.98
N VAL A 150 18.71 -18.89 36.72
CA VAL A 150 17.56 -19.00 35.80
C VAL A 150 17.96 -18.66 34.38
N PHE A 151 18.77 -17.60 34.19
CA PHE A 151 19.11 -17.07 32.87
C PHE A 151 20.49 -17.48 32.35
N GLY A 152 21.31 -18.16 33.17
CA GLY A 152 22.63 -18.67 32.82
C GLY A 152 22.67 -20.18 32.54
N VAL A 153 21.50 -20.84 32.46
CA VAL A 153 21.41 -22.27 32.10
C VAL A 153 21.95 -22.50 30.69
N GLN A 154 22.65 -23.63 30.46
CA GLN A 154 23.09 -24.00 29.12
C GLN A 154 21.92 -24.03 28.13
N LEU A 155 21.98 -23.15 27.13
CA LEU A 155 20.95 -23.04 26.11
C LEU A 155 20.90 -24.30 25.24
N ARG A 156 19.73 -24.94 25.23
CA ARG A 156 19.36 -25.99 24.28
C ARG A 156 19.24 -25.39 22.88
N ARG A 157 20.33 -25.48 22.12
CA ARG A 157 20.48 -24.87 20.78
C ARG A 157 19.47 -25.42 19.76
N ASP A 158 19.05 -26.66 19.94
CA ASP A 158 17.97 -27.34 19.22
C ASP A 158 16.66 -26.55 19.32
N VAL A 159 16.18 -26.29 20.54
CA VAL A 159 14.91 -25.57 20.77
C VAL A 159 14.98 -24.13 20.25
N LEU A 160 16.12 -23.46 20.46
CA LEU A 160 16.34 -22.11 19.94
C LEU A 160 16.22 -22.04 18.41
N ARG A 161 16.83 -23.00 17.72
CA ARG A 161 16.76 -23.10 16.26
C ARG A 161 15.32 -23.25 15.79
N ASP A 162 14.55 -24.11 16.45
CA ASP A 162 13.16 -24.37 16.10
C ASP A 162 12.27 -23.14 16.34
N VAL A 163 12.46 -22.44 17.46
CA VAL A 163 11.74 -21.20 17.77
C VAL A 163 12.09 -20.10 16.75
N VAL A 164 13.36 -19.95 16.39
CA VAL A 164 13.78 -18.97 15.37
C VAL A 164 13.21 -19.34 14.00
N ALA A 165 13.26 -20.62 13.61
CA ALA A 165 12.67 -21.09 12.36
C ALA A 165 11.15 -20.84 12.33
N TRP A 166 10.46 -21.12 13.43
CA TRP A 166 9.03 -20.83 13.59
C TRP A 166 8.73 -19.33 13.52
N GLN A 167 9.50 -18.48 14.20
CA GLN A 167 9.33 -17.02 14.12
C GLN A 167 9.59 -16.48 12.72
N LEU A 168 10.63 -16.96 12.04
CA LEU A 168 10.93 -16.59 10.65
C LEU A 168 9.83 -17.07 9.71
N ALA A 169 9.31 -18.28 9.91
CA ALA A 169 8.17 -18.80 9.19
C ALA A 169 6.92 -17.95 9.44
N LYS A 170 6.66 -17.50 10.67
CA LYS A 170 5.54 -16.61 11.00
C LYS A 170 5.69 -15.19 10.46
N ARG A 171 6.91 -14.67 10.31
CA ARG A 171 7.16 -13.39 9.60
C ARG A 171 6.95 -13.52 8.09
N ARG A 172 7.23 -14.70 7.53
CA ARG A 172 6.99 -15.03 6.11
C ARG A 172 5.53 -15.36 5.82
N ALA A 173 4.83 -15.93 6.80
CA ALA A 173 3.39 -16.07 6.78
C ALA A 173 2.80 -14.66 6.79
N GLY A 174 2.39 -14.19 5.62
CA GLY A 174 1.87 -12.84 5.50
C GLY A 174 0.66 -12.69 6.40
N THR A 175 0.79 -11.91 7.48
CA THR A 175 -0.34 -11.27 8.16
C THR A 175 -0.92 -10.23 7.20
N HIS A 176 -1.51 -10.72 6.12
CA HIS A 176 -2.25 -9.92 5.17
C HIS A 176 -3.57 -9.57 5.83
N LYS A 177 -3.63 -8.43 6.51
CA LYS A 177 -4.89 -7.70 6.63
C LYS A 177 -5.17 -7.10 5.25
N THR A 178 -6.16 -7.63 4.53
CA THR A 178 -6.75 -6.92 3.39
C THR A 178 -7.23 -5.58 3.91
N ARG A 179 -6.67 -4.48 3.37
CA ARG A 179 -7.10 -3.14 3.78
C ARG A 179 -8.57 -2.98 3.41
N CYS A 180 -9.42 -2.87 4.41
CA CYS A 180 -10.82 -2.52 4.18
C CYS A 180 -10.88 -1.06 3.74
N ILE A 181 -11.99 -0.66 3.13
CA ILE A 181 -12.23 0.70 2.61
C ILE A 181 -11.95 1.80 3.67
N SER A 182 -12.10 1.48 4.96
CA SER A 182 -11.80 2.32 6.12
C SER A 182 -10.31 2.57 6.37
N ASP A 183 -9.44 1.68 5.87
CA ASP A 183 -7.97 1.79 5.97
C ASP A 183 -7.37 2.62 4.81
N VAL A 184 -8.18 3.00 3.82
CA VAL A 184 -7.78 3.86 2.68
C VAL A 184 -7.78 5.32 3.13
N SER A 185 -6.60 5.76 3.58
CA SER A 185 -6.48 7.01 4.31
C SER A 185 -6.62 8.25 3.40
N GLY A 186 -7.71 9.01 3.54
CA GLY A 186 -7.97 10.25 2.80
C GLY A 186 -7.01 11.41 3.10
N THR A 187 -7.14 12.51 2.35
CA THR A 187 -6.23 13.67 2.39
C THR A 187 -6.26 14.39 3.74
N THR A 188 -5.09 14.76 4.27
CA THR A 188 -4.97 15.56 5.52
C THR A 188 -4.97 17.06 5.24
N ALA A 189 -5.19 17.45 3.98
CA ALA A 189 -5.25 18.83 3.56
C ALA A 189 -6.43 19.53 4.25
N LYS A 190 -6.22 20.81 4.56
CA LYS A 190 -7.30 21.66 5.05
C LYS A 190 -8.26 21.94 3.90
N PRO A 191 -9.59 21.85 4.11
CA PRO A 191 -10.57 22.12 3.06
C PRO A 191 -10.48 23.56 2.53
N TYR A 192 -10.05 24.50 3.37
CA TYR A 192 -9.90 25.91 3.03
C TYR A 192 -8.82 26.58 3.89
N ARG A 193 -8.42 27.79 3.48
CA ARG A 193 -7.46 28.63 4.20
C ARG A 193 -7.98 28.99 5.60
N GLN A 194 -7.07 29.03 6.58
CA GLN A 194 -7.42 29.15 8.01
C GLN A 194 -7.92 30.54 8.44
N LYS A 195 -7.68 31.57 7.61
CA LYS A 195 -8.09 32.96 7.88
C LYS A 195 -8.65 33.57 6.58
N HIS A 196 -9.48 34.61 6.72
CA HIS A 196 -10.05 35.42 5.62
C HIS A 196 -11.10 34.71 4.73
N THR A 197 -11.84 33.74 5.27
CA THR A 197 -12.88 32.98 4.53
C THR A 197 -14.27 33.09 5.14
N GLY A 198 -14.43 33.77 6.29
CA GLY A 198 -15.70 33.86 7.02
C GLY A 198 -16.22 32.53 7.61
N ARG A 199 -15.48 31.42 7.46
CA ARG A 199 -15.88 30.08 7.89
C ARG A 199 -15.27 29.71 9.25
N ALA A 200 -15.97 28.85 9.98
CA ALA A 200 -15.46 28.25 11.21
C ALA A 200 -14.13 27.52 10.97
N ARG A 201 -13.23 27.53 11.97
CA ARG A 201 -11.91 26.88 11.83
C ARG A 201 -12.09 25.38 11.67
N GLN A 202 -11.44 24.82 10.64
CA GLN A 202 -11.48 23.39 10.40
C GLN A 202 -10.12 22.75 10.26
N GLY A 203 -10.03 21.53 10.79
CA GLY A 203 -8.84 20.68 10.78
C GLY A 203 -8.66 19.97 9.45
N SER A 204 -8.66 18.64 9.48
CA SER A 204 -8.53 17.83 8.26
C SER A 204 -9.89 17.53 7.62
N LEU A 205 -9.88 17.24 6.32
CA LEU A 205 -11.01 16.63 5.60
C LEU A 205 -11.44 15.25 6.14
N ARG A 206 -10.73 14.69 7.13
CA ARG A 206 -11.09 13.43 7.81
C ARG A 206 -12.06 13.60 8.98
N SER A 207 -12.41 14.84 9.33
CA SER A 207 -13.26 15.07 10.49
C SER A 207 -14.67 14.51 10.25
N PRO A 208 -15.25 13.74 11.18
CA PRO A 208 -16.52 13.01 11.00
C PRO A 208 -17.74 13.92 10.80
N GLN A 209 -17.60 15.22 11.06
CA GLN A 209 -18.62 16.24 10.79
C GLN A 209 -18.94 16.41 9.29
N PHE A 210 -18.05 15.98 8.38
CA PHE A 210 -18.30 15.97 6.95
C PHE A 210 -18.94 14.62 6.58
N ARG A 211 -20.28 14.59 6.49
CA ARG A 211 -21.01 13.38 6.08
C ARG A 211 -20.74 13.07 4.60
N GLY A 212 -19.95 12.03 4.35
CA GLY A 212 -19.67 11.49 3.02
C GLY A 212 -19.33 10.01 3.10
N VAL A 213 -20.36 9.18 3.18
CA VAL A 213 -20.29 7.71 3.31
C VAL A 213 -19.92 7.03 1.98
N GLN A 214 -18.83 6.26 2.05
CA GLN A 214 -18.61 4.81 1.77
C GLN A 214 -19.27 4.06 0.60
N TRP A 215 -18.47 3.14 -0.02
CA TRP A 215 -18.71 2.07 -1.04
C TRP A 215 -18.28 2.36 -2.49
N CYS A 216 -17.43 1.51 -3.08
CA CYS A 216 -16.98 1.61 -4.48
C CYS A 216 -17.47 0.37 -5.23
N LEU A 217 -18.43 0.53 -6.14
CA LEU A 217 -18.88 -0.49 -7.08
C LEU A 217 -18.37 -0.09 -8.47
N ALA A 218 -17.62 -0.97 -9.13
CA ALA A 218 -17.21 -0.74 -10.50
C ALA A 218 -18.45 -0.82 -11.41
N ARG A 219 -18.74 0.28 -12.11
CA ARG A 219 -19.63 0.32 -13.27
C ARG A 219 -18.91 1.09 -14.37
N GLU A 220 -19.23 0.68 -15.60
CA GLU A 220 -18.68 1.09 -16.91
C GLU A 220 -18.31 2.57 -17.04
#